data_AF-A0A0N0SFG8-F1
#
_entry.id   AF-A0A0N0SFG8-F1
#
_cell.length_a   1.000
_cell.length_b   1.000
_cell.length_c   1.000
_cell.angle_alpha   90.00
_cell.angle_beta   90.00
_cell.angle_gamma   90.00
#
_symmetry.space_group_name_H-M   'P 1'
#
loop_
_entity.id
_entity.type
_entity.pdbx_description
1 polymer ?
#
loop_
_entity_poly.entity_id
_entity_poly.type
_entity_poly.pdbx_seq_one_letter_code
_entity_poly.pdbx_strand_id
1 'polypeptide(L)'
;MRAHHRNDVDTLTDVIYEGTTDMTEGAPTTARLRDVLNRAGRVVIVEASPDEANSADVAQIVVTGAEIADLARMLAIVDGGTGDRCLCDGWPTIMVHDATGELIACWTLHHQSGLRGTGDCDADLRDGPALTEWLAERGLTGSREVQAELAVQEAEEDRRRMRWLQGAPAGLRDAAKDLAHPPGDDLEAWAGQLRDVQARLATLIHHCHPDAIERIRVLLAWAGIPAREPGGGLKWYDMAVQQQLLAEDPDLILAALATSPSPAQLDGAAQLFGSLDWTGAHGRRLPEPVRSLLVGHIQAAGTDPMRFRLRHGYYA
;
A
#
# COMPACT_ATOMS: atom_id res chain seq x y z
N MET A 1 -29.55 35.30 24.28
CA MET A 1 -29.08 34.38 25.34
C MET A 1 -28.91 32.98 24.76
N ARG A 2 -27.76 32.71 24.15
CA ARG A 2 -27.24 31.38 23.84
C ARG A 2 -25.75 31.47 24.10
N ALA A 3 -25.28 30.76 25.12
CA ALA A 3 -23.89 30.74 25.51
C ALA A 3 -23.15 29.78 24.57
N HIS A 4 -22.08 30.27 23.95
CA HIS A 4 -21.09 29.45 23.28
C HIS A 4 -20.16 28.83 24.32
N HIS A 5 -20.29 27.53 24.56
CA HIS A 5 -19.16 26.72 25.03
C HIS A 5 -18.36 26.31 23.80
N ARG A 6 -17.25 27.01 23.57
CA ARG A 6 -16.10 26.46 22.84
C ARG A 6 -15.43 25.49 23.79
N ASN A 7 -15.37 24.23 23.42
CA ASN A 7 -14.54 23.23 24.09
C ASN A 7 -13.09 23.43 23.63
N ASP A 8 -12.21 23.61 24.60
CA ASP A 8 -10.76 23.54 24.49
C ASP A 8 -10.35 22.07 24.21
N VAL A 9 -10.18 21.70 22.94
CA VAL A 9 -9.62 20.39 22.52
C VAL A 9 -8.37 20.57 21.62
N ASP A 10 -7.90 21.80 21.43
CA ASP A 10 -6.83 22.14 20.47
C ASP A 10 -5.44 22.30 21.10
N THR A 11 -5.21 21.83 22.34
CA THR A 11 -3.95 22.09 23.08
C THR A 11 -3.09 20.87 23.38
N LEU A 12 -3.41 19.67 22.85
CA LEU A 12 -2.61 18.46 23.08
C LEU A 12 -1.86 17.97 21.85
N THR A 13 -2.30 18.34 20.64
CA THR A 13 -1.64 17.94 19.38
C THR A 13 -0.29 18.66 19.20
N ASP A 14 -0.18 19.92 19.62
CA ASP A 14 1.09 20.67 19.57
C ASP A 14 2.05 20.30 20.71
N VAL A 15 1.55 19.81 21.84
CA VAL A 15 2.38 19.52 23.03
C VAL A 15 3.15 18.20 22.90
N ILE A 16 2.66 17.22 22.12
CA ILE A 16 3.38 15.96 21.91
C ILE A 16 4.51 16.13 20.87
N TYR A 17 4.41 17.11 19.95
CA TYR A 17 5.41 17.35 18.91
C TYR A 17 6.44 18.45 19.24
N GLU A 18 6.10 19.46 20.05
CA GLU A 18 7.02 20.55 20.41
C GLU A 18 7.94 20.26 21.62
N GLY A 19 7.68 19.20 22.39
CA GLY A 19 8.41 18.88 23.62
C GLY A 19 9.79 18.22 23.46
N THR A 20 10.17 17.77 22.26
CA THR A 20 11.49 17.17 21.98
C THR A 20 12.39 18.08 21.14
N THR A 21 12.34 19.38 21.41
CA THR A 21 12.85 20.46 20.55
C THR A 21 14.38 20.48 20.33
N ASP A 22 15.15 19.61 20.98
CA ASP A 22 16.62 19.56 20.84
C ASP A 22 17.14 18.18 20.38
N MET A 23 16.23 17.24 20.09
CA MET A 23 16.53 15.84 19.77
C MET A 23 15.96 15.37 18.42
N THR A 24 15.51 16.30 17.57
CA THR A 24 14.90 15.95 16.26
C THR A 24 15.86 16.10 15.10
N GLU A 25 16.77 17.08 15.11
CA GLU A 25 17.71 17.28 14.00
C GLU A 25 18.65 16.08 13.83
N GLY A 26 18.76 15.59 12.59
CA GLY A 26 19.68 14.56 12.16
C GLY A 26 19.02 13.20 11.88
N ALA A 27 19.72 12.43 11.04
CA ALA A 27 19.32 11.07 10.69
C ALA A 27 19.23 10.18 11.96
N PRO A 28 18.25 9.28 12.02
CA PRO A 28 18.08 8.38 13.15
C PRO A 28 19.26 7.41 13.26
N THR A 29 19.70 7.15 14.49
CA THR A 29 20.79 6.19 14.77
C THR A 29 20.50 5.37 16.01
N THR A 30 21.00 4.13 16.01
CA THR A 30 20.95 3.21 17.16
C THR A 30 21.67 3.82 18.37
N ALA A 31 22.73 4.60 18.15
CA ALA A 31 23.45 5.28 19.22
C ALA A 31 22.56 6.29 19.96
N ARG A 32 21.85 7.17 19.22
CA ARG A 32 20.94 8.16 19.79
C ARG A 32 19.81 7.51 20.59
N LEU A 33 19.24 6.43 20.06
CA LEU A 33 18.20 5.65 20.75
C LEU A 33 18.71 5.08 22.08
N ARG A 34 19.93 4.51 22.08
CA ARG A 34 20.57 4.01 23.31
C ARG A 34 20.85 5.12 24.30
N ASP A 35 21.27 6.30 23.85
CA ASP A 35 21.54 7.43 24.75
C ASP A 35 20.27 7.93 25.45
N VAL A 36 19.11 7.87 24.78
CA VAL A 36 17.80 8.12 25.41
C VAL A 36 17.47 7.03 26.43
N LEU A 37 17.56 5.76 26.05
CA LEU A 37 17.21 4.64 26.94
C LEU A 37 18.17 4.51 28.14
N ASN A 38 19.44 4.90 28.01
CA ASN A 38 20.40 4.93 29.12
C ASN A 38 20.04 5.97 30.21
N ARG A 39 19.25 6.99 29.85
CA ARG A 39 18.74 8.01 30.78
C ARG A 39 17.37 7.65 31.36
N ALA A 40 16.73 6.60 30.85
CA ALA A 40 15.38 6.22 31.22
C ALA A 40 15.32 5.65 32.64
N GLY A 41 14.39 6.16 33.45
CA GLY A 41 13.98 5.52 34.70
C GLY A 41 12.91 4.44 34.46
N ARG A 42 12.04 4.66 33.46
CA ARG A 42 11.04 3.68 33.00
C ARG A 42 10.66 3.93 31.54
N VAL A 43 10.19 2.88 30.87
CA VAL A 43 9.56 2.99 29.55
C VAL A 43 8.14 2.45 29.64
N VAL A 44 7.16 3.19 29.13
CA VAL A 44 5.77 2.77 29.04
C VAL A 44 5.47 2.46 27.58
N ILE A 45 5.00 1.25 27.29
CA ILE A 45 4.60 0.85 25.94
C ILE A 45 3.10 0.62 25.96
N VAL A 46 2.39 1.28 25.06
CA VAL A 46 0.93 1.30 24.99
C VAL A 46 0.49 0.85 23.61
N GLU A 47 -0.44 -0.09 23.54
CA GLU A 47 -1.08 -0.53 22.29
C GLU A 47 -2.13 0.48 21.82
N ALA A 48 -1.70 1.74 21.65
CA ALA A 48 -2.46 2.84 21.07
C ALA A 48 -1.53 3.76 20.25
N SER A 49 -2.14 4.56 19.37
CA SER A 49 -1.48 5.68 18.72
C SER A 49 -1.17 6.78 19.75
N PRO A 50 -0.30 7.76 19.44
CA PRO A 50 0.12 8.77 20.41
C PRO A 50 -1.02 9.59 21.03
N ASP A 51 -2.07 9.87 20.27
CA ASP A 51 -3.27 10.60 20.68
C ASP A 51 -4.18 9.78 21.61
N GLU A 52 -4.12 8.46 21.53
CA GLU A 52 -4.91 7.53 22.34
C GLU A 52 -4.13 6.93 23.52
N ALA A 53 -2.82 7.18 23.61
CA ALA A 53 -1.90 6.53 24.57
C ALA A 53 -2.24 6.77 26.07
N ASN A 54 -3.04 7.79 26.38
CA ASN A 54 -3.50 8.09 27.74
C ASN A 54 -4.87 7.47 28.10
N SER A 55 -5.47 6.69 27.19
CA SER A 55 -6.74 6.02 27.43
C SER A 55 -6.59 4.91 28.47
N ALA A 56 -7.51 4.85 29.45
CA ALA A 56 -7.46 3.89 30.54
C ALA A 56 -7.73 2.43 30.11
N ASP A 57 -8.33 2.25 28.93
CA ASP A 57 -8.78 0.94 28.43
C ASP A 57 -7.76 0.25 27.51
N VAL A 58 -6.58 0.85 27.32
CA VAL A 58 -5.57 0.32 26.39
C VAL A 58 -4.56 -0.55 27.12
N ALA A 59 -4.22 -1.68 26.51
CA ALA A 59 -3.16 -2.56 27.01
C ALA A 59 -1.82 -1.83 27.04
N GLN A 60 -1.15 -1.89 28.20
CA GLN A 60 0.16 -1.27 28.39
C GLN A 60 1.06 -2.10 29.29
N ILE A 61 2.37 -1.94 29.10
CA ILE A 61 3.39 -2.48 29.99
C ILE A 61 4.33 -1.37 30.45
N VAL A 62 4.94 -1.58 31.62
CA VAL A 62 5.98 -0.69 32.15
C VAL A 62 7.27 -1.49 32.27
N VAL A 63 8.30 -1.01 31.59
CA VAL A 63 9.63 -1.62 31.52
C VAL A 63 10.58 -0.81 32.40
N THR A 64 11.33 -1.48 33.27
CA THR A 64 12.25 -0.81 34.21
C THR A 64 13.56 -1.59 34.37
N GLY A 65 14.61 -0.91 34.86
CA GLY A 65 15.88 -1.55 35.22
C GLY A 65 16.52 -2.30 34.06
N ALA A 66 16.88 -3.57 34.30
CA ALA A 66 17.59 -4.40 33.32
C ALA A 66 16.78 -4.64 32.02
N GLU A 67 15.45 -4.63 32.09
CA GLU A 67 14.61 -4.85 30.90
C GLU A 67 14.69 -3.68 29.89
N ILE A 68 15.07 -2.48 30.33
CA ILE A 68 15.31 -1.34 29.43
C ILE A 68 16.50 -1.65 28.51
N ALA A 69 17.52 -2.34 29.02
CA ALA A 69 18.66 -2.76 28.20
C ALA A 69 18.26 -3.82 27.17
N ASP A 70 17.33 -4.71 27.51
CA ASP A 70 16.79 -5.70 26.58
C ASP A 70 15.94 -5.02 25.49
N LEU A 71 15.07 -4.08 25.87
CA LEU A 71 14.29 -3.26 24.94
C LEU A 71 15.20 -2.46 24.00
N ALA A 72 16.30 -1.88 24.51
CA ALA A 72 17.27 -1.16 23.70
C ALA A 72 17.94 -2.03 22.63
N ARG A 73 18.06 -3.35 22.86
CA ARG A 73 18.54 -4.29 21.83
C ARG A 73 17.46 -4.55 20.78
N MET A 74 16.20 -4.71 21.19
CA MET A 74 15.07 -4.95 20.29
C MET A 74 14.77 -3.74 19.39
N LEU A 75 14.95 -2.52 19.91
CA LEU A 75 14.75 -1.27 19.17
C LEU A 75 15.97 -0.84 18.33
N ALA A 76 16.96 -1.70 18.13
CA ALA A 76 18.08 -1.35 17.26
C ALA A 76 17.60 -1.12 15.82
N ILE A 77 18.07 -0.04 15.20
CA ILE A 77 17.64 0.39 13.86
C ILE A 77 18.76 0.33 12.83
N VAL A 78 18.42 0.41 11.55
CA VAL A 78 19.36 0.70 10.47
C VAL A 78 19.70 2.19 10.52
N ASP A 79 20.98 2.50 10.77
CA ASP A 79 21.43 3.89 10.93
C ASP A 79 21.34 4.63 9.59
N GLY A 80 20.96 5.91 9.65
CA GLY A 80 20.73 6.75 8.47
C GLY A 80 19.26 6.93 8.13
N GLY A 81 18.40 6.02 8.60
CA GLY A 81 16.97 6.03 8.34
C GLY A 81 16.60 5.68 6.90
N THR A 82 15.31 5.74 6.62
CA THR A 82 14.71 5.41 5.31
C THR A 82 14.82 6.54 4.29
N GLY A 83 15.10 7.77 4.77
CA GLY A 83 15.16 8.97 3.94
C GLY A 83 13.80 9.62 3.69
N ASP A 84 12.71 8.97 4.07
CA ASP A 84 11.35 9.48 4.04
C ASP A 84 10.65 9.36 5.41
N ARG A 85 9.51 10.03 5.52
CA ARG A 85 8.65 9.95 6.71
C ARG A 85 7.24 9.63 6.22
N CYS A 86 6.74 8.47 6.62
CA CYS A 86 5.37 8.10 6.28
C CYS A 86 4.36 9.01 7.01
N LEU A 87 3.11 9.04 6.57
CA LEU A 87 2.06 9.84 7.22
C LEU A 87 1.25 9.06 8.26
N CYS A 88 1.46 7.74 8.42
CA CYS A 88 0.77 6.93 9.42
C CYS A 88 1.28 7.23 10.84
N ASP A 89 0.42 7.46 11.83
CA ASP A 89 0.84 7.85 13.19
C ASP A 89 1.73 6.80 13.90
N GLY A 90 1.62 5.54 13.48
CA GLY A 90 2.33 4.42 14.05
C GLY A 90 1.68 3.90 15.34
N TRP A 91 2.00 2.65 15.67
CA TRP A 91 1.41 1.89 16.75
C TRP A 91 2.19 0.57 16.95
N PRO A 92 2.48 0.14 18.19
CA PRO A 92 2.25 0.77 19.49
C PRO A 92 3.12 2.02 19.75
N THR A 93 2.73 2.80 20.77
CA THR A 93 3.46 3.98 21.26
C THR A 93 4.41 3.60 22.40
N ILE A 94 5.64 4.11 22.35
CA ILE A 94 6.73 3.87 23.29
C ILE A 94 7.10 5.22 23.93
N MET A 95 6.74 5.40 25.20
CA MET A 95 7.01 6.61 25.98
C MET A 95 8.17 6.36 26.93
N VAL A 96 9.25 7.13 26.79
CA VAL A 96 10.45 7.01 27.63
C VAL A 96 10.44 8.09 28.69
N HIS A 97 10.45 7.71 29.96
CA HIS A 97 10.53 8.63 31.09
C HIS A 97 11.88 8.51 31.79
N ASP A 98 12.44 9.64 32.23
CA ASP A 98 13.66 9.66 33.04
C ASP A 98 13.41 9.18 34.49
N ALA A 99 14.44 9.25 35.34
CA ALA A 99 14.33 8.88 36.76
C ALA A 99 13.45 9.83 37.60
N THR A 100 13.18 11.05 37.12
CA THR A 100 12.29 12.02 37.77
C THR A 100 10.82 11.82 37.37
N GLY A 101 10.58 11.07 36.29
CA GLY A 101 9.26 10.80 35.71
C GLY A 101 8.94 11.68 34.51
N GLU A 102 9.83 12.59 34.13
CA GLU A 102 9.68 13.47 32.96
C GLU A 102 9.75 12.65 31.66
N LEU A 103 8.87 12.93 30.71
CA LEU A 103 8.88 12.31 29.39
C LEU A 103 10.04 12.89 28.57
N ILE A 104 11.00 12.05 28.17
CA ILE A 104 12.20 12.47 27.43
C ILE A 104 12.20 12.01 25.97
N ALA A 105 11.32 11.07 25.59
CA ALA A 105 11.08 10.70 24.20
C ALA A 105 9.74 9.99 24.04
N CYS A 106 9.17 10.08 22.83
CA CYS A 106 8.00 9.34 22.40
C CYS A 106 8.26 8.78 21.00
N TRP A 107 8.14 7.46 20.83
CA TRP A 107 8.34 6.76 19.57
C TRP A 107 7.12 5.91 19.23
N THR A 108 6.95 5.59 17.95
CA THR A 108 5.90 4.66 17.52
C THR A 108 6.46 3.60 16.57
N LEU A 109 5.90 2.39 16.63
CA LEU A 109 6.19 1.37 15.63
C LEU A 109 5.46 1.67 14.32
N HIS A 110 6.21 1.65 13.23
CA HIS A 110 5.74 1.96 11.90
C HIS A 110 5.66 0.69 11.06
N HIS A 111 4.47 0.33 10.56
CA HIS A 111 4.18 -0.91 9.83
C HIS A 111 4.74 -2.20 10.48
N GLN A 112 4.94 -2.21 11.81
CA GLN A 112 5.58 -3.30 12.56
C GLN A 112 7.03 -3.64 12.12
N SER A 113 7.66 -2.79 11.33
CA SER A 113 9.00 -2.99 10.77
C SER A 113 9.94 -1.81 10.99
N GLY A 114 9.41 -0.63 11.28
CA GLY A 114 10.19 0.60 11.51
C GLY A 114 9.84 1.29 12.81
N LEU A 115 10.59 2.33 13.13
CA LEU A 115 10.47 3.16 14.32
C LEU A 115 10.44 4.64 13.92
N ARG A 116 9.44 5.35 14.42
CA ARG A 116 9.28 6.80 14.24
C ARG A 116 9.68 7.57 15.49
N GLY A 117 10.13 8.81 15.30
CA GLY A 117 10.39 9.77 16.38
C GLY A 117 11.83 9.75 16.89
N THR A 118 12.74 9.06 16.18
CA THR A 118 14.17 8.97 16.53
C THR A 118 15.06 9.94 15.74
N GLY A 119 14.48 10.72 14.82
CA GLY A 119 15.17 11.71 13.99
C GLY A 119 14.25 12.33 12.92
N ASP A 120 14.83 12.84 11.83
CA ASP A 120 14.12 13.55 10.77
C ASP A 120 13.28 12.62 9.85
N CYS A 121 13.60 11.33 9.79
CA CYS A 121 12.92 10.31 8.99
C CYS A 121 12.57 9.08 9.84
N ASP A 122 11.77 8.17 9.26
CA ASP A 122 11.50 6.86 9.88
C ASP A 122 12.75 5.97 9.76
N ALA A 123 12.91 4.98 10.64
CA ALA A 123 14.06 4.07 10.61
C ALA A 123 13.62 2.60 10.69
N ASP A 124 14.16 1.75 9.81
CA ASP A 124 13.90 0.32 9.88
C ASP A 124 14.50 -0.31 11.12
N LEU A 125 13.73 -1.18 11.77
CA LEU A 125 14.23 -2.04 12.85
C LEU A 125 15.14 -3.11 12.24
N ARG A 126 16.23 -3.43 12.95
CA ARG A 126 17.10 -4.54 12.56
C ARG A 126 16.42 -5.90 12.69
N ASP A 127 15.48 -6.02 13.65
CA ASP A 127 14.75 -7.25 13.93
C ASP A 127 13.35 -6.93 14.49
N GLY A 128 12.48 -6.41 13.62
CA GLY A 128 11.08 -6.12 13.96
C GLY A 128 10.32 -7.34 14.52
N PRO A 129 10.42 -8.54 13.92
CA PRO A 129 9.76 -9.74 14.45
C PRO A 129 10.17 -10.09 15.88
N ALA A 130 11.46 -9.96 16.23
CA ALA A 130 11.91 -10.21 17.61
C ALA A 130 11.31 -9.21 18.61
N LEU A 131 11.20 -7.92 18.24
CA LEU A 131 10.52 -6.93 19.08
C LEU A 131 9.04 -7.28 19.28
N THR A 132 8.35 -7.68 18.22
CA THR A 132 6.94 -8.08 18.31
C THR A 132 6.73 -9.31 19.21
N GLU A 133 7.61 -10.30 19.12
CA GLU A 133 7.57 -11.46 20.03
C GLU A 133 7.82 -11.03 21.48
N TRP A 134 8.83 -10.19 21.70
CA TRP A 134 9.19 -9.68 23.03
C TRP A 134 8.04 -8.91 23.70
N LEU A 135 7.26 -8.16 22.91
CA LEU A 135 6.06 -7.45 23.36
C LEU A 135 4.93 -8.42 23.71
N ALA A 136 4.69 -9.41 22.86
CA ALA A 136 3.63 -10.39 23.06
C ALA A 136 3.88 -11.32 24.25
N GLU A 137 5.15 -11.69 24.53
CA GLU A 137 5.55 -12.39 25.76
C GLU A 137 5.19 -11.61 27.04
N ARG A 138 5.02 -10.29 26.92
CA ARG A 138 4.64 -9.37 28.01
C ARG A 138 3.16 -8.98 27.99
N GLY A 139 2.37 -9.61 27.12
CA GLY A 139 0.92 -9.43 27.05
C GLY A 139 0.44 -8.34 26.09
N LEU A 140 1.34 -7.73 25.30
CA LEU A 140 0.99 -6.82 24.21
C LEU A 140 0.97 -7.60 22.88
N THR A 141 -0.18 -8.19 22.54
CA THR A 141 -0.31 -9.12 21.41
C THR A 141 -0.71 -8.46 20.10
N GLY A 142 -1.19 -7.23 20.12
CA GLY A 142 -1.73 -6.54 18.96
C GLY A 142 -0.71 -6.34 17.83
N SER A 143 0.56 -6.07 18.15
CA SER A 143 1.62 -6.00 17.12
C SER A 143 1.78 -7.32 16.36
N ARG A 144 1.62 -8.46 17.04
CA ARG A 144 1.69 -9.81 16.44
C ARG A 144 0.49 -10.07 15.54
N GLU A 145 -0.69 -9.63 15.96
CA GLU A 145 -1.92 -9.75 15.17
C GLU A 145 -1.81 -8.95 13.87
N VAL A 146 -1.36 -7.69 13.96
CA VAL A 146 -1.12 -6.85 12.78
C VAL A 146 -0.05 -7.46 11.84
N GLN A 147 1.05 -7.99 12.39
CA GLN A 147 2.05 -8.69 11.55
C GLN A 147 1.46 -9.91 10.83
N ALA A 148 0.61 -10.70 11.51
CA ALA A 148 -0.05 -11.84 10.89
C ALA A 148 -1.00 -11.41 9.77
N GLU A 149 -1.76 -10.33 9.96
CA GLU A 149 -2.62 -9.75 8.93
C GLU A 149 -1.82 -9.24 7.72
N LEU A 150 -0.73 -8.51 7.96
CA LEU A 150 0.17 -8.03 6.91
C LEU A 150 0.79 -9.18 6.12
N ALA A 151 1.22 -10.25 6.79
CA ALA A 151 1.76 -11.44 6.13
C ALA A 151 0.71 -12.16 5.25
N VAL A 152 -0.57 -12.20 5.69
CA VAL A 152 -1.67 -12.71 4.87
C VAL A 152 -1.90 -11.82 3.65
N GLN A 153 -1.88 -10.50 3.82
CA GLN A 153 -2.02 -9.55 2.72
C GLN A 153 -0.89 -9.69 1.71
N GLU A 154 0.37 -9.69 2.16
CA GLU A 154 1.54 -9.88 1.30
C GLU A 154 1.47 -11.20 0.52
N ALA A 155 1.08 -12.30 1.17
CA ALA A 155 0.89 -13.57 0.50
C ALA A 155 -0.22 -13.52 -0.58
N GLU A 156 -1.31 -12.78 -0.36
CA GLU A 156 -2.34 -12.57 -1.37
C GLU A 156 -1.88 -11.66 -2.51
N GLU A 157 -1.11 -10.61 -2.23
CA GLU A 157 -0.51 -9.76 -3.26
C GLU A 157 0.47 -10.54 -4.14
N ASP A 158 1.27 -11.42 -3.53
CA ASP A 158 2.14 -12.34 -4.25
C ASP A 158 1.37 -13.31 -5.13
N ARG A 159 0.29 -13.91 -4.61
CA ARG A 159 -0.57 -14.80 -5.39
C ARG A 159 -1.21 -14.06 -6.57
N ARG A 160 -1.70 -12.83 -6.35
CA ARG A 160 -2.24 -11.96 -7.41
C ARG A 160 -1.18 -11.66 -8.47
N ARG A 161 0.01 -11.24 -8.05
CA ARG A 161 1.15 -10.97 -8.94
C ARG A 161 1.49 -12.20 -9.78
N MET A 162 1.55 -13.37 -9.16
CA MET A 162 1.83 -14.63 -9.86
C MET A 162 0.75 -14.99 -10.87
N ARG A 163 -0.54 -14.83 -10.55
CA ARG A 163 -1.64 -15.02 -11.52
C ARG A 163 -1.51 -14.08 -12.71
N TRP A 164 -1.22 -12.79 -12.46
CA TRP A 164 -1.02 -11.80 -13.51
C TRP A 164 0.17 -12.14 -14.44
N LEU A 165 1.29 -12.59 -13.86
CA LEU A 165 2.46 -13.03 -14.62
C LEU A 165 2.20 -14.31 -15.43
N GLN A 166 1.40 -15.23 -14.90
CA GLN A 166 1.03 -16.47 -15.59
C GLN A 166 0.09 -16.23 -16.77
N GLY A 167 -0.76 -15.20 -16.69
CA GLY A 167 -1.63 -14.80 -17.79
C GLY A 167 -0.99 -13.86 -18.81
N ALA A 168 0.30 -13.53 -18.67
CA ALA A 168 1.01 -12.73 -19.66
C ALA A 168 1.02 -13.41 -21.04
N PRO A 169 0.78 -12.68 -22.13
CA PRO A 169 0.83 -13.23 -23.48
C PRO A 169 2.17 -13.91 -23.80
N ALA A 170 2.13 -14.89 -24.71
CA ALA A 170 3.32 -15.61 -25.13
C ALA A 170 4.40 -14.64 -25.64
N GLY A 171 5.63 -14.80 -25.15
CA GLY A 171 6.75 -13.91 -25.49
C GLY A 171 6.89 -12.66 -24.60
N LEU A 172 5.93 -12.37 -23.71
CA LEU A 172 5.97 -11.16 -22.86
C LEU A 172 6.31 -11.42 -21.39
N ARG A 173 6.47 -12.68 -20.99
CA ARG A 173 6.62 -13.05 -19.57
C ARG A 173 7.77 -12.36 -18.86
N ASP A 174 8.91 -12.16 -19.52
CA ASP A 174 10.07 -11.53 -18.88
C ASP A 174 9.86 -10.01 -18.72
N ALA A 175 9.31 -9.33 -19.74
CA ALA A 175 8.91 -7.93 -19.60
C ALA A 175 7.82 -7.73 -18.55
N ALA A 176 6.91 -8.68 -18.42
CA ALA A 176 5.90 -8.69 -17.36
C ALA A 176 6.55 -8.81 -15.96
N LYS A 177 7.56 -9.67 -15.79
CA LYS A 177 8.30 -9.78 -14.51
C LYS A 177 8.97 -8.47 -14.14
N ASP A 178 9.65 -7.84 -15.09
CA ASP A 178 10.30 -6.54 -14.89
C ASP A 178 9.30 -5.47 -14.44
N LEU A 179 8.09 -5.48 -15.00
CA LEU A 179 7.04 -4.53 -14.69
C LEU A 179 6.38 -4.79 -13.33
N ALA A 180 6.20 -6.05 -12.96
CA ALA A 180 5.57 -6.45 -11.72
C ALA A 180 6.49 -6.35 -10.49
N HIS A 181 7.77 -6.05 -10.69
CA HIS A 181 8.77 -5.93 -9.63
C HIS A 181 9.30 -4.51 -9.56
N PRO A 182 8.85 -3.68 -8.60
CA PRO A 182 9.37 -2.33 -8.45
C PRO A 182 10.83 -2.40 -7.93
N PRO A 183 11.73 -1.55 -8.45
CA PRO A 183 13.10 -1.43 -8.01
C PRO A 183 13.18 -0.62 -6.69
N GLY A 184 12.79 -1.21 -5.56
CA GLY A 184 13.04 -0.66 -4.22
C GLY A 184 12.48 0.76 -3.96
N ASP A 185 13.11 1.46 -3.01
CA ASP A 185 12.56 2.66 -2.33
C ASP A 185 12.92 4.00 -3.02
N ASP A 186 13.77 4.01 -4.05
CA ASP A 186 14.09 5.22 -4.81
C ASP A 186 12.96 5.54 -5.82
N LEU A 187 12.01 6.38 -5.39
CA LEU A 187 10.84 6.75 -6.19
C LEU A 187 11.18 7.43 -7.51
N GLU A 188 12.25 8.23 -7.58
CA GLU A 188 12.62 8.96 -8.80
C GLU A 188 13.27 8.01 -9.82
N ALA A 189 14.22 7.19 -9.36
CA ALA A 189 14.82 6.14 -10.18
C ALA A 189 13.75 5.14 -10.64
N TRP A 190 12.82 4.79 -9.76
CA TRP A 190 11.68 3.92 -10.09
C TRP A 190 10.80 4.53 -11.18
N ALA A 191 10.42 5.80 -11.07
CA ALA A 191 9.58 6.44 -12.08
C ALA A 191 10.24 6.44 -13.47
N GLY A 192 11.56 6.65 -13.53
CA GLY A 192 12.35 6.51 -14.76
C GLY A 192 12.31 5.08 -15.32
N GLN A 193 12.68 4.11 -14.49
CA GLN A 193 12.72 2.71 -14.87
C GLN A 193 11.34 2.19 -15.29
N LEU A 194 10.27 2.59 -14.62
CA LEU A 194 8.91 2.18 -14.94
C LEU A 194 8.51 2.62 -16.35
N ARG A 195 8.83 3.85 -16.74
CA ARG A 195 8.58 4.34 -18.11
C ARG A 195 9.33 3.50 -19.15
N ASP A 196 10.59 3.18 -18.88
CA ASP A 196 11.41 2.36 -19.79
C ASP A 196 10.86 0.94 -19.92
N VAL A 197 10.46 0.32 -18.79
CA VAL A 197 9.84 -1.02 -18.78
C VAL A 197 8.52 -1.02 -19.55
N GLN A 198 7.67 -0.01 -19.35
CA GLN A 198 6.42 0.15 -20.08
C GLN A 198 6.64 0.31 -21.59
N ALA A 199 7.63 1.12 -22.00
CA ALA A 199 7.99 1.31 -23.41
C ALA A 199 8.51 0.01 -24.06
N ARG A 200 9.35 -0.75 -23.34
CA ARG A 200 9.80 -2.07 -23.79
C ARG A 200 8.64 -3.03 -23.96
N LEU A 201 7.74 -3.11 -22.98
CA LEU A 201 6.53 -3.95 -23.07
C LEU A 201 5.68 -3.55 -24.28
N ALA A 202 5.51 -2.25 -24.53
CA ALA A 202 4.74 -1.74 -25.67
C ALA A 202 5.39 -2.09 -27.02
N THR A 203 6.72 -2.13 -27.10
CA THR A 203 7.41 -2.57 -28.32
C THR A 203 7.28 -4.06 -28.52
N LEU A 204 7.44 -4.86 -27.45
CA LEU A 204 7.34 -6.32 -27.51
C LEU A 204 5.93 -6.80 -27.87
N ILE A 205 4.88 -6.19 -27.33
CA ILE A 205 3.49 -6.55 -27.67
C ILE A 205 3.23 -6.36 -29.17
N HIS A 206 3.72 -5.28 -29.78
CA HIS A 206 3.57 -5.03 -31.23
C HIS A 206 4.39 -6.00 -32.07
N HIS A 207 5.58 -6.39 -31.58
CA HIS A 207 6.42 -7.36 -32.27
C HIS A 207 5.82 -8.78 -32.22
N CYS A 208 5.34 -9.21 -31.05
CA CYS A 208 4.75 -10.54 -30.86
C CYS A 208 3.35 -10.66 -31.48
N HIS A 209 2.58 -9.57 -31.52
CA HIS A 209 1.22 -9.51 -32.06
C HIS A 209 1.08 -8.33 -33.03
N PRO A 210 1.55 -8.47 -34.28
CA PRO A 210 1.50 -7.38 -35.27
C PRO A 210 0.08 -7.07 -35.74
N ASP A 211 -0.81 -8.08 -35.78
CA ASP A 211 -2.24 -7.87 -36.08
C ASP A 211 -2.92 -7.12 -34.93
N ALA A 212 -3.55 -5.99 -35.25
CA ALA A 212 -4.13 -5.11 -34.23
C ALA A 212 -5.31 -5.74 -33.48
N ILE A 213 -6.15 -6.52 -34.17
CA ILE A 213 -7.31 -7.18 -33.56
C ILE A 213 -6.85 -8.29 -32.61
N GLU A 214 -5.87 -9.10 -33.02
CA GLU A 214 -5.26 -10.12 -32.18
C GLU A 214 -4.57 -9.48 -30.97
N ARG A 215 -3.79 -8.42 -31.18
CA ARG A 215 -3.11 -7.68 -30.11
C ARG A 215 -4.06 -7.15 -29.06
N ILE A 216 -5.13 -6.47 -29.48
CA ILE A 216 -6.17 -5.97 -28.58
C ILE A 216 -6.82 -7.14 -27.83
N ARG A 217 -7.09 -8.26 -28.50
CA ARG A 217 -7.68 -9.44 -27.88
C ARG A 217 -6.80 -10.06 -26.79
N VAL A 218 -5.49 -10.14 -27.00
CA VAL A 218 -4.58 -10.65 -25.96
C VAL A 218 -4.42 -9.67 -24.81
N LEU A 219 -4.38 -8.36 -25.10
CA LEU A 219 -4.34 -7.31 -24.08
C LEU A 219 -5.62 -7.27 -23.24
N LEU A 220 -6.80 -7.38 -23.86
CA LEU A 220 -8.08 -7.48 -23.16
C LEU A 220 -8.14 -8.73 -22.27
N ALA A 221 -7.68 -9.89 -22.76
CA ALA A 221 -7.61 -11.08 -21.93
C ALA A 221 -6.70 -10.89 -20.71
N TRP A 222 -5.54 -10.24 -20.89
CA TRP A 222 -4.60 -9.98 -19.81
C TRP A 222 -5.12 -8.94 -18.81
N ALA A 223 -5.73 -7.86 -19.30
CA ALA A 223 -6.38 -6.82 -18.49
C ALA A 223 -7.62 -7.34 -17.73
N GLY A 224 -8.18 -8.47 -18.12
CA GLY A 224 -9.29 -9.13 -17.43
C GLY A 224 -8.90 -9.81 -16.12
N ILE A 225 -7.62 -10.12 -15.91
CA ILE A 225 -7.12 -10.78 -14.69
C ILE A 225 -7.45 -9.97 -13.42
N PRO A 226 -7.06 -8.68 -13.30
CA PRO A 226 -7.37 -7.89 -12.10
C PRO A 226 -8.87 -7.70 -11.87
N ALA A 227 -9.70 -7.81 -12.91
CA ALA A 227 -11.14 -7.61 -12.80
C ALA A 227 -11.84 -8.71 -11.96
N ARG A 228 -11.16 -9.83 -11.73
CA ARG A 228 -11.61 -10.94 -10.87
C ARG A 228 -10.90 -11.02 -9.51
N GLU A 229 -10.00 -10.09 -9.20
CA GLU A 229 -9.25 -10.10 -7.94
C GLU A 229 -10.12 -9.63 -6.75
N PRO A 230 -10.15 -10.35 -5.62
CA PRO A 230 -11.04 -10.06 -4.49
C PRO A 230 -10.84 -8.68 -3.87
N GLY A 231 -9.59 -8.22 -3.79
CA GLY A 231 -9.24 -6.94 -3.17
C GLY A 231 -9.58 -5.70 -4.00
N GLY A 232 -10.04 -5.88 -5.24
CA GLY A 232 -10.24 -4.77 -6.16
C GLY A 232 -8.94 -3.98 -6.43
N GLY A 233 -9.11 -2.77 -6.98
CA GLY A 233 -8.00 -1.87 -7.32
C GLY A 233 -7.13 -2.36 -8.48
N LEU A 234 -6.48 -1.42 -9.17
CA LEU A 234 -5.45 -1.73 -10.15
C LEU A 234 -4.08 -1.50 -9.51
N LYS A 235 -3.15 -2.44 -9.70
CA LYS A 235 -1.74 -2.21 -9.42
C LYS A 235 -1.12 -1.50 -10.62
N TRP A 236 0.07 -0.91 -10.45
CA TRP A 236 0.75 -0.16 -11.53
C TRP A 236 0.96 -1.03 -12.79
N TYR A 237 1.22 -2.33 -12.62
CA TYR A 237 1.39 -3.25 -13.75
C TYR A 237 0.07 -3.55 -14.48
N ASP A 238 -1.07 -3.52 -13.77
CA ASP A 238 -2.39 -3.62 -14.40
C ASP A 238 -2.68 -2.36 -15.22
N MET A 239 -2.36 -1.19 -14.65
CA MET A 239 -2.50 0.10 -15.31
C MET A 239 -1.67 0.17 -16.59
N ALA A 240 -0.45 -0.37 -16.60
CA ALA A 240 0.39 -0.39 -17.79
C ALA A 240 -0.27 -1.13 -18.98
N VAL A 241 -0.93 -2.27 -18.73
CA VAL A 241 -1.68 -3.01 -19.76
C VAL A 241 -2.91 -2.19 -20.21
N GLN A 242 -3.61 -1.55 -19.27
CA GLN A 242 -4.72 -0.67 -19.60
C GLN A 242 -4.28 0.53 -20.46
N GLN A 243 -3.13 1.14 -20.18
CA GLN A 243 -2.61 2.25 -20.98
C GLN A 243 -2.24 1.81 -22.40
N GLN A 244 -1.79 0.57 -22.59
CA GLN A 244 -1.60 0.02 -23.94
C GLN A 244 -2.93 -0.13 -24.68
N LEU A 245 -3.99 -0.61 -24.01
CA LEU A 245 -5.32 -0.65 -24.61
C LEU A 245 -5.85 0.74 -24.95
N LEU A 246 -5.62 1.74 -24.09
CA LEU A 246 -6.03 3.13 -24.34
C LEU A 246 -5.25 3.81 -25.48
N ALA A 247 -4.08 3.29 -25.84
CA ALA A 247 -3.28 3.78 -26.95
C ALA A 247 -3.70 3.20 -28.32
N GLU A 248 -4.53 2.15 -28.33
CA GLU A 248 -5.08 1.57 -29.56
C GLU A 248 -6.26 2.41 -30.08
N ASP A 249 -6.58 2.24 -31.36
CA ASP A 249 -7.76 2.86 -31.96
C ASP A 249 -9.05 2.31 -31.32
N PRO A 250 -9.93 3.17 -30.75
CA PRO A 250 -11.21 2.75 -30.18
C PRO A 250 -12.08 1.92 -31.12
N ASP A 251 -12.06 2.20 -32.42
CA ASP A 251 -12.84 1.45 -33.41
C ASP A 251 -12.29 0.03 -33.58
N LEU A 252 -10.98 -0.16 -33.47
CA LEU A 252 -10.36 -1.48 -33.48
C LEU A 252 -10.68 -2.26 -32.20
N ILE A 253 -10.80 -1.58 -31.05
CA ILE A 253 -11.21 -2.23 -29.79
C ILE A 253 -12.63 -2.76 -29.89
N LEU A 254 -13.55 -1.95 -30.43
CA LEU A 254 -14.93 -2.35 -30.66
C LEU A 254 -15.01 -3.49 -31.71
N ALA A 255 -14.23 -3.41 -32.78
CA ALA A 255 -14.14 -4.46 -33.79
C ALA A 255 -13.60 -5.78 -33.21
N ALA A 256 -12.59 -5.72 -32.33
CA ALA A 256 -12.03 -6.90 -31.69
C ALA A 256 -13.06 -7.66 -30.84
N LEU A 257 -13.98 -6.95 -30.22
CA LEU A 257 -15.11 -7.48 -29.44
C LEU A 257 -16.30 -7.93 -30.28
N ALA A 258 -16.37 -7.55 -31.55
CA ALA A 258 -17.52 -7.87 -32.42
C ALA A 258 -17.57 -9.36 -32.84
N THR A 259 -16.45 -10.09 -32.74
CA THR A 259 -16.40 -11.51 -33.14
C THR A 259 -16.04 -12.40 -31.95
N SER A 260 -17.08 -12.93 -31.29
CA SER A 260 -17.00 -13.99 -30.28
C SER A 260 -15.87 -13.84 -29.26
N PRO A 261 -15.86 -12.76 -28.44
CA PRO A 261 -14.84 -12.58 -27.42
C PRO A 261 -14.98 -13.65 -26.33
N SER A 262 -13.83 -14.07 -25.79
CA SER A 262 -13.76 -14.96 -24.65
C SER A 262 -14.22 -14.27 -23.36
N PRO A 263 -14.60 -15.03 -22.31
CA PRO A 263 -14.92 -14.45 -21.01
C PRO A 263 -13.82 -13.54 -20.44
N ALA A 264 -12.54 -13.92 -20.59
CA ALA A 264 -11.41 -13.11 -20.12
C ALA A 264 -11.30 -11.77 -20.87
N GLN A 265 -11.58 -11.77 -22.18
CA GLN A 265 -11.63 -10.53 -22.98
C GLN A 265 -12.79 -9.63 -22.56
N LEU A 266 -13.93 -10.23 -22.21
CA LEU A 266 -15.09 -9.48 -21.69
C LEU A 266 -14.82 -8.93 -20.29
N ASP A 267 -14.05 -9.62 -19.46
CA ASP A 267 -13.58 -9.09 -18.17
C ASP A 267 -12.67 -7.87 -18.37
N GLY A 268 -11.71 -7.95 -19.29
CA GLY A 268 -10.84 -6.82 -19.62
C GLY A 268 -11.58 -5.65 -20.25
N ALA A 269 -12.55 -5.92 -21.13
CA ALA A 269 -13.40 -4.88 -21.71
C ALA A 269 -14.29 -4.20 -20.67
N ALA A 270 -14.85 -4.97 -19.72
CA ALA A 270 -15.60 -4.41 -18.60
C ALA A 270 -14.72 -3.52 -17.70
N GLN A 271 -13.44 -3.89 -17.52
CA GLN A 271 -12.46 -3.07 -16.80
C GLN A 271 -12.09 -1.80 -17.57
N LEU A 272 -11.78 -1.91 -18.87
CA LEU A 272 -11.40 -0.79 -19.73
C LEU A 272 -12.52 0.25 -19.85
N PHE A 273 -13.72 -0.18 -20.27
CA PHE A 273 -14.85 0.73 -20.49
C PHE A 273 -15.44 1.29 -19.19
N GLY A 274 -15.19 0.60 -18.06
CA GLY A 274 -15.54 1.10 -16.73
C GLY A 274 -14.52 2.09 -16.15
N SER A 275 -13.39 2.34 -16.84
CA SER A 275 -12.33 3.22 -16.35
C SER A 275 -12.67 4.70 -16.57
N LEU A 276 -12.13 5.56 -15.71
CA LEU A 276 -12.30 7.02 -15.85
C LEU A 276 -11.60 7.54 -17.10
N ASP A 277 -10.45 6.96 -17.47
CA ASP A 277 -9.70 7.35 -18.66
C ASP A 277 -10.51 7.12 -19.94
N TRP A 278 -11.09 5.92 -20.10
CA TRP A 278 -11.94 5.61 -21.24
C TRP A 278 -13.18 6.51 -21.28
N THR A 279 -13.89 6.60 -20.14
CA THR A 279 -15.15 7.35 -20.10
C THR A 279 -14.93 8.86 -20.25
N GLY A 280 -13.78 9.38 -19.84
CA GLY A 280 -13.38 10.76 -20.09
C GLY A 280 -13.06 11.03 -21.55
N ALA A 281 -12.35 10.12 -22.23
CA ALA A 281 -11.92 10.30 -23.62
C ALA A 281 -13.03 9.98 -24.65
N HIS A 282 -13.81 8.93 -24.42
CA HIS A 282 -14.75 8.36 -25.41
C HIS A 282 -16.21 8.39 -24.95
N GLY A 283 -16.47 8.81 -23.70
CA GLY A 283 -17.80 8.77 -23.11
C GLY A 283 -18.21 7.37 -22.64
N ARG A 284 -19.42 7.27 -22.08
CA ARG A 284 -19.99 6.03 -21.53
C ARG A 284 -20.79 5.20 -22.54
N ARG A 285 -21.12 5.81 -23.69
CA ARG A 285 -22.01 5.22 -24.71
C ARG A 285 -21.27 4.21 -25.56
N LEU A 286 -21.58 2.93 -25.36
CA LEU A 286 -21.08 1.83 -26.16
C LEU A 286 -22.08 1.46 -27.28
N PRO A 287 -21.60 1.04 -28.47
CA PRO A 287 -22.47 0.52 -29.52
C PRO A 287 -23.29 -0.70 -29.07
N GLU A 288 -24.53 -0.80 -29.56
CA GLU A 288 -25.54 -1.75 -29.06
C GLU A 288 -25.12 -3.24 -29.05
N PRO A 289 -24.37 -3.76 -30.03
CA PRO A 289 -23.90 -5.14 -29.97
C PRO A 289 -22.90 -5.39 -28.84
N VAL A 290 -21.95 -4.46 -28.65
CA VAL A 290 -20.90 -4.57 -27.61
C VAL A 290 -21.49 -4.35 -26.22
N ARG A 291 -22.38 -3.37 -26.09
CA ARG A 291 -23.08 -3.06 -24.83
C ARG A 291 -23.87 -4.27 -24.35
N SER A 292 -24.73 -4.82 -25.20
CA SER A 292 -25.57 -5.98 -24.85
C SER A 292 -24.73 -7.18 -24.43
N LEU A 293 -23.63 -7.43 -25.14
CA LEU A 293 -22.71 -8.51 -24.83
C LEU A 293 -22.06 -8.36 -23.45
N LEU A 294 -21.56 -7.16 -23.14
CA LEU A 294 -20.94 -6.88 -21.84
C LEU A 294 -21.94 -6.92 -20.69
N VAL A 295 -23.13 -6.35 -20.86
CA VAL A 295 -24.19 -6.40 -19.84
C VAL A 295 -24.57 -7.85 -19.56
N GLY A 296 -24.76 -8.67 -20.59
CA GLY A 296 -25.06 -10.10 -20.45
C GLY A 296 -23.96 -10.85 -19.69
N HIS A 297 -22.69 -10.60 -20.03
CA HIS A 297 -21.55 -11.19 -19.33
C HIS A 297 -21.49 -10.78 -17.85
N ILE A 298 -21.64 -9.49 -17.55
CA ILE A 298 -21.58 -8.98 -16.17
C ILE A 298 -22.74 -9.52 -15.33
N GLN A 299 -23.94 -9.63 -15.89
CA GLN A 299 -25.09 -10.20 -15.21
C GLN A 299 -24.90 -11.69 -14.92
N ALA A 300 -24.34 -12.45 -15.87
CA ALA A 300 -24.12 -13.89 -15.72
C ALA A 300 -22.95 -14.24 -14.79
N ALA A 301 -21.82 -13.55 -14.94
CA ALA A 301 -20.53 -13.97 -14.36
C ALA A 301 -19.64 -12.81 -13.86
N GLY A 302 -20.18 -11.59 -13.82
CA GLY A 302 -19.44 -10.40 -13.37
C GLY A 302 -19.14 -10.42 -11.87
N THR A 303 -18.06 -9.75 -11.47
CA THR A 303 -17.73 -9.52 -10.07
C THR A 303 -18.56 -8.37 -9.48
N ASP A 304 -18.53 -8.22 -8.15
CA ASP A 304 -19.25 -7.14 -7.48
C ASP A 304 -18.82 -5.74 -7.96
N PRO A 305 -17.53 -5.45 -8.19
CA PRO A 305 -17.11 -4.21 -8.84
C PRO A 305 -17.72 -3.99 -10.24
N MET A 306 -17.80 -5.04 -11.09
CA MET A 306 -18.41 -4.93 -12.42
C MET A 306 -19.90 -4.63 -12.32
N ARG A 307 -20.63 -5.35 -11.46
CA ARG A 307 -22.06 -5.13 -11.22
C ARG A 307 -22.34 -3.77 -10.62
N PHE A 308 -21.46 -3.31 -9.72
CA PHE A 308 -21.51 -1.95 -9.18
C PHE A 308 -21.43 -0.91 -10.30
N ARG A 309 -20.42 -0.99 -11.17
CA ARG A 309 -20.28 -0.07 -12.32
C ARG A 309 -21.48 -0.13 -13.27
N LEU A 310 -22.00 -1.33 -13.53
CA LEU A 310 -23.19 -1.51 -14.35
C LEU A 310 -24.41 -0.77 -13.78
N ARG A 311 -24.68 -0.90 -12.47
CA ARG A 311 -25.78 -0.18 -11.80
C ARG A 311 -25.62 1.35 -11.82
N HIS A 312 -24.39 1.84 -11.95
CA HIS A 312 -24.07 3.27 -12.01
C HIS A 312 -23.93 3.82 -13.44
N GLY A 313 -24.33 3.05 -14.45
CA GLY A 313 -24.41 3.51 -15.83
C GLY A 313 -23.05 3.71 -16.51
N TYR A 314 -22.01 2.99 -16.08
CA TYR A 314 -20.69 3.04 -16.75
C TYR A 314 -20.70 2.38 -18.14
N TYR A 315 -21.71 1.57 -18.45
CA TYR A 315 -21.87 0.86 -19.73
C TYR A 315 -23.16 1.29 -20.46
N ALA A 316 -23.62 2.54 -20.28
CA ALA A 316 -24.93 3.02 -20.71
C ALA A 316 -25.00 3.42 -22.19
#